data_AF-A0A4U5U8W1-F1
#
_entry.id   AF-A0A4U5U8W1-F1
#
_cell.length_a   1.000
_cell.length_b   1.000
_cell.length_c   1.000
_cell.angle_alpha   90.00
_cell.angle_beta   90.00
_cell.angle_gamma   90.00
#
_symmetry.space_group_name_H-M   'P 1'
#
loop_
_entity.id
_entity.type
_entity.pdbx_description
1 polymer ?
#
loop_
_entity_poly.entity_id
_entity_poly.type
_entity_poly.pdbx_seq_one_letter_code
_entity_poly.pdbx_strand_id
1 'polypeptide(L)'
;MFNHLPAVLRLFSRRLLPSSPRTLTQTCRLLCRMEPVTVRCLPGEPKLTISFCLDGSNKHMLRDQDEALAKVLARISNSITKGQGKAKKSKKNRGHQPCETPEQSTVVKLYYDGAEVADTELNSAAWQDGAVLQVGDVKYSVQRNPPTFTTAELPASILAGFPVCPKLEVEFGNLQDCEFTWFKENPANTSPEAAESSGQDDSWTEVGCGRVHVPSNQDIGCRLKLRCIPKDGKNSGLAKELVSVGAVEAGPGMCTFDNRHAYTVKEAEWPAVRVMSYNILADIYAQTELSKNVLYPYCAPYALQLDYRQNLIKKELAGYNSDIICLQEVDKGVFTDSLTPALDAFGLDGVFRIKEKQHEGLATFYRRSKFQAAEPS
;
A
#
# COMPACT_ATOMS: atom_id res chain seq x y z
N MET A 1 -8.31 -63.10 -24.22
CA MET A 1 -8.26 -62.36 -22.94
C MET A 1 -8.25 -60.88 -23.35
N PHE A 2 -9.33 -60.08 -23.26
CA PHE A 2 -10.14 -59.75 -22.06
C PHE A 2 -9.25 -59.39 -20.85
N ASN A 3 -9.46 -58.36 -20.02
CA ASN A 3 -10.35 -57.17 -19.94
C ASN A 3 -9.78 -56.27 -18.80
N HIS A 4 -10.11 -54.99 -18.57
CA HIS A 4 -11.06 -54.02 -19.16
C HIS A 4 -10.57 -52.57 -18.81
N LEU A 5 -11.24 -51.53 -19.33
CA LEU A 5 -11.22 -50.15 -18.79
C LEU A 5 -12.17 -50.04 -17.56
N PRO A 6 -12.06 -49.01 -16.71
CA PRO A 6 -12.88 -47.82 -16.94
C PRO A 6 -12.15 -46.49 -16.72
N ALA A 7 -12.28 -45.59 -17.69
CA ALA A 7 -12.13 -44.16 -17.46
C ALA A 7 -13.37 -43.64 -16.69
N VAL A 8 -13.17 -42.68 -15.79
CA VAL A 8 -14.27 -41.87 -15.25
C VAL A 8 -13.93 -40.39 -15.46
N LEU A 9 -14.55 -39.80 -16.48
CA LEU A 9 -14.65 -38.35 -16.58
C LEU A 9 -15.43 -37.82 -15.36
N ARG A 10 -14.97 -36.71 -14.79
CA ARG A 10 -15.90 -35.73 -14.20
C ARG A 10 -15.78 -34.41 -14.93
N LEU A 11 -16.85 -34.12 -15.67
CA LEU A 11 -17.07 -32.85 -16.34
C LEU A 11 -17.26 -31.75 -15.30
N PHE A 12 -16.57 -30.62 -15.45
CA PHE A 12 -17.10 -29.34 -15.00
C PHE A 12 -17.14 -28.35 -16.17
N SER A 13 -18.38 -28.12 -16.58
CA SER A 13 -18.91 -27.25 -17.63
C SER A 13 -18.00 -26.11 -18.11
N ARG A 14 -17.60 -26.18 -19.39
CA ARG A 14 -17.47 -24.98 -20.23
C ARG A 14 -18.83 -24.25 -20.24
N ARG A 15 -18.94 -23.10 -19.58
CA ARG A 15 -20.03 -22.16 -19.89
C ARG A 15 -19.61 -21.33 -21.11
N LEU A 16 -20.44 -21.37 -22.14
CA LEU A 16 -20.27 -20.61 -23.38
C LEU A 16 -20.40 -19.11 -23.11
N LEU A 17 -19.64 -18.29 -23.83
CA LEU A 17 -19.92 -16.86 -23.92
C LEU A 17 -21.29 -16.63 -24.55
N PRO A 18 -22.12 -15.73 -24.00
CA PRO A 18 -23.09 -14.99 -24.79
C PRO A 18 -22.38 -13.85 -25.54
N SER A 19 -22.65 -13.74 -26.84
CA SER A 19 -22.20 -12.65 -27.69
C SER A 19 -22.69 -11.28 -27.21
N SER A 20 -21.87 -10.25 -27.41
CA SER A 20 -22.23 -8.84 -27.25
C SER A 20 -23.50 -8.45 -28.04
N PRO A 21 -24.41 -7.70 -27.43
CA PRO A 21 -25.06 -6.57 -28.07
C PRO A 21 -24.28 -5.28 -27.75
N ARG A 22 -23.88 -4.55 -28.79
CA ARG A 22 -23.38 -3.17 -28.68
C ARG A 22 -24.53 -2.23 -28.29
N THR A 23 -24.18 -0.97 -27.99
CA THR A 23 -25.08 0.19 -27.81
C THR A 23 -26.09 0.10 -26.64
N LEU A 24 -25.65 0.53 -25.44
CA LEU A 24 -26.42 1.39 -24.49
C LEU A 24 -25.60 1.79 -23.23
N THR A 25 -24.30 2.09 -23.39
CA THR A 25 -23.38 2.47 -22.27
C THR A 25 -22.88 3.92 -22.32
N GLN A 26 -23.51 4.77 -23.13
CA GLN A 26 -23.36 6.21 -23.09
C GLN A 26 -24.67 6.82 -22.56
N THR A 27 -24.57 7.90 -21.77
CA THR A 27 -25.67 8.61 -21.08
C THR A 27 -26.43 7.89 -19.94
N CYS A 28 -25.73 7.46 -18.87
CA CYS A 28 -26.35 7.46 -17.52
C CYS A 28 -25.40 7.46 -16.29
N ARG A 29 -24.21 8.09 -16.36
CA ARG A 29 -23.33 8.33 -15.19
C ARG A 29 -22.65 9.71 -15.21
N LEU A 30 -23.46 10.77 -15.34
CA LEU A 30 -23.07 12.14 -14.96
C LEU A 30 -23.74 12.52 -13.62
N LEU A 31 -23.59 11.65 -12.63
CA LEU A 31 -23.55 12.12 -11.25
C LEU A 31 -22.17 12.76 -11.08
N CYS A 32 -22.12 14.07 -10.87
CA CYS A 32 -20.88 14.77 -10.52
C CYS A 32 -20.33 14.14 -9.23
N ARG A 33 -19.35 13.24 -9.38
CA ARG A 33 -18.65 12.64 -8.25
C ARG A 33 -17.74 13.72 -7.67
N MET A 34 -18.27 14.44 -6.67
CA MET A 34 -17.54 15.49 -5.96
C MET A 34 -16.19 14.93 -5.48
N GLU A 35 -15.11 15.68 -5.72
CA GLU A 35 -13.79 15.28 -5.26
C GLU A 35 -13.75 15.27 -3.72
N PRO A 36 -12.99 14.36 -3.08
CA PRO A 36 -12.96 14.28 -1.64
C PRO A 36 -12.04 15.36 -1.02
N VAL A 37 -12.49 15.91 0.12
CA VAL A 37 -11.61 16.56 1.11
C VAL A 37 -11.41 15.58 2.26
N THR A 38 -10.20 15.05 2.37
CA THR A 38 -9.80 14.16 3.46
C THR A 38 -9.48 14.98 4.71
N VAL A 39 -10.14 14.66 5.82
CA VAL A 39 -9.87 15.28 7.13
C VAL A 39 -9.47 14.20 8.14
N ARG A 40 -8.24 14.28 8.67
CA ARG A 40 -7.79 13.45 9.78
C ARG A 40 -7.93 14.23 11.08
N CYS A 41 -8.79 13.76 11.99
CA CYS A 41 -9.10 14.36 13.28
C CYS A 41 -9.28 13.25 14.33
N LEU A 42 -8.32 13.12 15.23
CA LEU A 42 -8.34 12.14 16.33
C LEU A 42 -8.67 12.80 17.68
N PRO A 43 -9.46 12.13 18.54
CA PRO A 43 -9.56 12.49 19.95
C PRO A 43 -8.18 12.42 20.63
N GLY A 44 -7.83 13.45 21.40
CA GLY A 44 -6.55 13.53 22.12
C GLY A 44 -5.39 14.16 21.35
N GLU A 45 -5.49 14.33 20.03
CA GLU A 45 -4.57 15.19 19.27
C GLU A 45 -5.07 16.65 19.29
N PRO A 46 -4.21 17.66 19.56
CA PRO A 46 -4.63 19.06 19.55
C PRO A 46 -4.87 19.62 18.14
N LYS A 47 -4.51 18.86 17.11
CA LYS A 47 -4.53 19.29 15.70
C LYS A 47 -5.29 18.30 14.82
N LEU A 48 -5.74 18.80 13.68
CA LEU A 48 -6.32 18.03 12.59
C LEU A 48 -5.67 18.43 11.27
N THR A 49 -5.75 17.53 10.30
CA THR A 49 -5.15 17.68 8.98
C THR A 49 -6.24 17.68 7.92
N ILE A 50 -6.23 18.67 7.03
CA ILE A 50 -7.17 18.79 5.91
C ILE A 50 -6.37 18.70 4.61
N SER A 51 -6.74 17.77 3.72
CA SER A 51 -6.07 17.54 2.44
C SER A 51 -7.07 17.38 1.28
N PHE A 52 -6.82 18.06 0.16
CA PHE A 52 -7.67 17.99 -1.05
C PHE A 52 -6.91 18.48 -2.29
N CYS A 53 -7.38 18.13 -3.49
CA CYS A 53 -6.83 18.67 -4.73
C CYS A 53 -7.58 19.93 -5.15
N LEU A 54 -6.88 20.99 -5.56
CA LEU A 54 -7.49 22.19 -6.13
C LEU A 54 -6.64 22.68 -7.32
N ASP A 55 -7.25 22.78 -8.49
CA ASP A 55 -6.60 23.10 -9.77
C ASP A 55 -5.38 22.19 -10.06
N GLY A 56 -5.49 20.89 -9.76
CA GLY A 56 -4.38 19.92 -9.88
C GLY A 56 -3.28 20.06 -8.83
N SER A 57 -3.41 21.00 -7.88
CA SER A 57 -2.47 21.24 -6.80
C SER A 57 -3.01 20.70 -5.48
N ASN A 58 -2.37 19.64 -4.95
CA ASN A 58 -2.65 19.11 -3.62
C ASN A 58 -2.43 20.19 -2.56
N LYS A 59 -3.49 20.51 -1.82
CA LYS A 59 -3.45 21.32 -0.61
C LYS A 59 -3.41 20.39 0.58
N HIS A 60 -2.56 20.73 1.55
CA HIS A 60 -2.42 20.02 2.81
C HIS A 60 -2.20 21.07 3.90
N MET A 61 -2.93 20.98 5.00
CA MET A 61 -2.80 21.91 6.11
C MET A 61 -3.04 21.24 7.46
N LEU A 62 -2.19 21.57 8.42
CA LEU A 62 -2.31 21.20 9.82
C LEU A 62 -2.87 22.39 10.60
N ARG A 63 -4.02 22.21 11.25
CA ARG A 63 -4.78 23.24 11.98
C ARG A 63 -5.11 22.75 13.39
N ASP A 64 -5.36 23.67 14.31
CA ASP A 64 -5.79 23.32 15.66
C ASP A 64 -7.26 22.83 15.63
N GLN A 65 -7.61 21.86 16.49
CA GLN A 65 -8.96 21.30 16.52
C GLN A 65 -9.99 22.30 17.08
N ASP A 66 -9.56 23.11 18.05
CA ASP A 66 -10.38 24.06 18.80
C ASP A 66 -10.35 25.49 18.21
N GLU A 67 -9.84 25.67 16.99
CA GLU A 67 -9.99 26.96 16.31
C GLU A 67 -11.30 27.04 15.52
N ALA A 68 -11.86 28.26 15.48
CA ALA A 68 -13.05 28.57 14.71
C ALA A 68 -12.84 28.38 13.20
N LEU A 69 -13.81 27.73 12.55
CA LEU A 69 -13.85 27.36 11.14
C LEU A 69 -13.46 28.51 10.19
N ALA A 70 -13.91 29.74 10.49
CA ALA A 70 -13.61 30.95 9.71
C ALA A 70 -12.10 31.10 9.40
N LYS A 71 -11.22 30.74 10.34
CA LYS A 71 -9.76 30.84 10.15
C LYS A 71 -9.25 29.89 9.07
N VAL A 72 -9.85 28.71 8.94
CA VAL A 72 -9.51 27.72 7.91
C VAL A 72 -10.06 28.13 6.56
N LEU A 73 -11.34 28.52 6.49
CA LEU A 73 -11.97 28.97 5.23
C LEU A 73 -11.26 30.21 4.66
N ALA A 74 -10.93 31.19 5.51
CA ALA A 74 -10.13 32.35 5.12
C ALA A 74 -8.72 31.95 4.63
N ARG A 75 -8.09 30.92 5.22
CA ARG A 75 -6.77 30.43 4.79
C ARG A 75 -6.83 29.71 3.44
N ILE A 76 -7.90 28.95 3.19
CA ILE A 76 -8.18 28.33 1.88
C ILE A 76 -8.36 29.43 0.83
N SER A 77 -9.23 30.42 1.08
CA SER A 77 -9.46 31.55 0.16
C SER A 77 -8.15 32.31 -0.15
N ASN A 78 -7.35 32.62 0.88
CA ASN A 78 -6.03 33.25 0.73
C ASN A 78 -4.99 32.41 -0.03
N SER A 79 -5.15 31.09 -0.10
CA SER A 79 -4.27 30.23 -0.91
C SER A 79 -4.57 30.33 -2.41
N ILE A 80 -5.84 30.58 -2.75
CA ILE A 80 -6.35 30.67 -4.12
C ILE A 80 -5.97 32.01 -4.75
N THR A 81 -6.21 33.11 -4.04
CA THR A 81 -5.84 34.46 -4.50
C THR A 81 -4.34 34.57 -4.80
N LYS A 82 -3.49 33.94 -3.98
CA LYS A 82 -2.04 33.84 -4.21
C LYS A 82 -1.68 32.99 -5.42
N GLY A 83 -2.40 31.91 -5.69
CA GLY A 83 -2.23 31.08 -6.89
C GLY A 83 -2.53 31.86 -8.18
N GLN A 84 -3.71 32.50 -8.22
CA GLN A 84 -4.13 33.33 -9.35
C GLN A 84 -3.20 34.54 -9.57
N GLY A 85 -2.69 35.15 -8.49
CA GLY A 85 -1.71 36.25 -8.57
C GLY A 85 -0.38 35.84 -9.23
N LYS A 86 0.11 34.61 -9.00
CA LYS A 86 1.30 34.08 -9.70
C LYS A 86 1.03 33.84 -11.19
N ALA A 87 -0.13 33.28 -11.55
CA ALA A 87 -0.53 33.08 -12.95
C ALA A 87 -0.64 34.42 -13.71
N LYS A 88 -1.23 35.46 -13.08
CA LYS A 88 -1.28 36.81 -13.65
C LYS A 88 0.11 37.45 -13.79
N LYS A 89 1.05 37.23 -12.85
CA LYS A 89 2.44 37.72 -12.99
C LYS A 89 3.21 37.06 -14.15
N SER A 90 3.02 35.75 -14.39
CA SER A 90 3.62 35.06 -15.54
C SER A 90 3.19 35.69 -16.88
N LYS A 91 1.91 36.06 -17.02
CA LYS A 91 1.39 36.78 -18.21
C LYS A 91 1.81 38.25 -18.30
N LYS A 92 2.26 38.90 -17.21
CA LYS A 92 2.56 40.34 -17.18
C LYS A 92 3.96 40.71 -17.71
N ASN A 93 4.70 39.76 -18.29
CA ASN A 93 5.97 40.04 -18.98
C ASN A 93 5.82 40.44 -20.47
N ARG A 94 4.58 40.64 -20.95
CA ARG A 94 4.26 41.49 -22.10
C ARG A 94 3.35 42.61 -21.61
N GLY A 95 3.85 43.84 -21.65
CA GLY A 95 3.35 44.92 -20.79
C GLY A 95 2.19 45.74 -21.36
N HIS A 96 1.24 46.07 -20.49
CA HIS A 96 0.72 47.44 -20.38
C HIS A 96 0.18 47.75 -18.97
N GLN A 97 -0.12 49.03 -18.73
CA GLN A 97 -0.44 49.63 -17.43
C GLN A 97 -1.88 49.32 -16.93
N PRO A 98 -2.24 49.67 -15.67
CA PRO A 98 -3.32 48.99 -14.95
C PRO A 98 -4.72 49.49 -15.33
N CYS A 99 -5.67 48.54 -15.32
CA CYS A 99 -7.09 48.82 -15.24
C CYS A 99 -7.62 48.10 -13.99
N GLU A 100 -8.25 48.84 -13.08
CA GLU A 100 -8.85 48.29 -11.87
C GLU A 100 -10.07 47.42 -12.27
N THR A 101 -10.09 46.18 -11.81
CA THR A 101 -11.23 45.28 -11.90
C THR A 101 -11.42 44.65 -10.53
N PRO A 102 -12.68 44.55 -10.02
CA PRO A 102 -12.92 44.30 -8.62
C PRO A 102 -12.42 42.93 -8.18
N GLU A 103 -11.89 42.86 -6.96
CA GLU A 103 -11.48 41.61 -6.33
C GLU A 103 -12.73 40.74 -6.07
N GLN A 104 -13.01 39.82 -6.99
CA GLN A 104 -13.97 38.75 -6.73
C GLN A 104 -13.39 37.84 -5.64
N SER A 105 -13.83 38.07 -4.40
CA SER A 105 -13.54 37.20 -3.28
C SER A 105 -14.04 35.79 -3.61
N THR A 106 -13.11 34.83 -3.70
CA THR A 106 -13.49 33.44 -3.95
C THR A 106 -14.25 32.95 -2.73
N VAL A 107 -15.56 32.68 -2.93
CA VAL A 107 -16.45 32.19 -1.88
C VAL A 107 -15.94 30.82 -1.44
N VAL A 108 -15.54 30.71 -0.17
CA VAL A 108 -15.14 29.45 0.46
C VAL A 108 -16.06 29.24 1.65
N LYS A 109 -16.90 28.21 1.59
CA LYS A 109 -17.95 27.92 2.56
C LYS A 109 -18.06 26.43 2.81
N LEU A 110 -18.43 26.05 4.03
CA LEU A 110 -18.71 24.67 4.39
C LEU A 110 -20.21 24.51 4.62
N TYR A 111 -20.79 23.46 4.04
CA TYR A 111 -22.20 23.14 4.18
C TYR A 111 -22.38 21.78 4.86
N TYR A 112 -23.42 21.62 5.67
CA TYR A 112 -23.83 20.33 6.23
C TYR A 112 -25.37 20.24 6.16
N ASP A 113 -25.90 19.13 5.64
CA ASP A 113 -27.33 18.94 5.32
C ASP A 113 -27.98 20.11 4.53
N GLY A 114 -27.17 20.81 3.72
CA GLY A 114 -27.59 21.97 2.92
C GLY A 114 -27.59 23.32 3.66
N ALA A 115 -27.40 23.34 4.98
CA ALA A 115 -27.19 24.55 5.76
C ALA A 115 -25.71 24.96 5.76
N GLU A 116 -25.43 26.26 5.83
CA GLU A 116 -24.07 26.78 5.96
C GLU A 116 -23.59 26.60 7.42
N VAL A 117 -22.42 25.99 7.60
CA VAL A 117 -21.82 25.78 8.93
C VAL A 117 -21.32 27.11 9.48
N ALA A 118 -21.63 27.41 10.74
CA ALA A 118 -21.29 28.69 11.35
C ALA A 118 -19.78 28.93 11.40
N ASP A 119 -19.35 30.16 11.09
CA ASP A 119 -17.95 30.60 11.12
C ASP A 119 -17.28 30.43 12.50
N THR A 120 -18.09 30.42 13.57
CA THR A 120 -17.67 30.21 14.97
C THR A 120 -17.55 28.74 15.37
N GLU A 121 -18.03 27.80 14.55
CA GLU A 121 -17.98 26.37 14.84
C GLU A 121 -16.53 25.89 14.96
N LEU A 122 -16.27 24.94 15.87
CA LEU A 122 -14.92 24.38 16.02
C LEU A 122 -14.62 23.45 14.85
N ASN A 123 -13.38 23.46 14.33
CA ASN A 123 -13.00 22.55 13.25
C ASN A 123 -13.28 21.06 13.58
N SER A 124 -13.09 20.65 14.84
CA SER A 124 -13.37 19.29 15.31
C SER A 124 -14.84 18.85 15.16
N ALA A 125 -15.79 19.79 15.14
CA ALA A 125 -17.20 19.55 14.90
C ALA A 125 -17.59 19.80 13.43
N ALA A 126 -17.13 20.92 12.86
CA ALA A 126 -17.47 21.35 11.51
C ALA A 126 -17.08 20.34 10.42
N TRP A 127 -15.90 19.74 10.51
CA TRP A 127 -15.40 18.79 9.50
C TRP A 127 -15.87 17.36 9.79
N GLN A 128 -17.11 17.06 9.42
CA GLN A 128 -17.76 15.76 9.57
C GLN A 128 -18.20 15.16 8.23
N ASP A 129 -18.42 13.84 8.20
CA ASP A 129 -18.92 13.15 7.00
C ASP A 129 -20.29 13.69 6.59
N GLY A 130 -20.53 13.78 5.28
CA GLY A 130 -21.73 14.42 4.71
C GLY A 130 -21.62 15.94 4.58
N ALA A 131 -20.62 16.59 5.20
CA ALA A 131 -20.33 17.99 4.91
C ALA A 131 -19.76 18.17 3.49
N VAL A 132 -19.99 19.34 2.90
CA VAL A 132 -19.56 19.73 1.55
C VAL A 132 -18.81 21.04 1.62
N LEU A 133 -17.52 21.03 1.28
CA LEU A 133 -16.72 22.23 1.11
C LEU A 133 -16.94 22.80 -0.29
N GLN A 134 -17.44 24.03 -0.37
CA GLN A 134 -17.53 24.79 -1.62
C GLN A 134 -16.36 25.76 -1.73
N VAL A 135 -15.69 25.75 -2.89
CA VAL A 135 -14.57 26.63 -3.25
C VAL A 135 -14.85 27.24 -4.62
N GLY A 136 -15.38 28.47 -4.63
CA GLY A 136 -15.95 29.07 -5.84
C GLY A 136 -17.13 28.23 -6.34
N ASP A 137 -17.00 27.73 -7.58
CA ASP A 137 -18.00 26.86 -8.21
C ASP A 137 -17.75 25.36 -7.97
N VAL A 138 -16.59 24.99 -7.41
CA VAL A 138 -16.22 23.58 -7.16
C VAL A 138 -16.74 23.14 -5.80
N LYS A 139 -17.31 21.93 -5.74
CA LYS A 139 -17.81 21.31 -4.50
C LYS A 139 -17.08 20.01 -4.21
N TYR A 140 -16.66 19.87 -2.97
CA TYR A 140 -15.91 18.73 -2.45
C TYR A 140 -16.68 18.03 -1.34
N SER A 141 -16.72 16.70 -1.35
CA SER A 141 -17.30 15.92 -0.26
C SER A 141 -16.29 15.78 0.87
N VAL A 142 -16.64 16.15 2.10
CA VAL A 142 -15.79 15.88 3.26
C VAL A 142 -15.82 14.38 3.56
N GLN A 143 -14.64 13.84 3.84
CA GLN A 143 -14.43 12.48 4.34
C GLN A 143 -13.58 12.58 5.60
N ARG A 144 -14.18 12.31 6.76
CA ARG A 144 -13.51 12.33 8.06
C ARG A 144 -12.92 10.96 8.35
N ASN A 145 -11.63 10.94 8.71
CA ASN A 145 -10.90 9.72 9.05
C ASN A 145 -11.12 8.55 8.06
N PRO A 146 -11.05 8.75 6.73
CA PRO A 146 -11.21 7.65 5.79
C PRO A 146 -10.02 6.69 5.91
N PRO A 147 -10.21 5.40 5.55
CA PRO A 147 -9.13 4.42 5.50
C PRO A 147 -7.94 4.98 4.71
N THR A 148 -6.75 5.05 5.30
CA THR A 148 -5.60 5.75 4.70
C THR A 148 -4.30 4.98 4.95
N PHE A 149 -3.53 4.72 3.90
CA PHE A 149 -2.19 4.16 4.06
C PHE A 149 -1.20 5.22 4.58
N THR A 150 -0.79 5.10 5.84
CA THR A 150 0.26 5.94 6.45
C THR A 150 1.63 5.58 5.89
N THR A 151 1.92 4.27 5.82
CA THR A 151 3.12 3.71 5.19
C THR A 151 2.71 2.80 4.04
N ALA A 152 3.35 2.94 2.89
CA ALA A 152 3.19 1.99 1.79
C ALA A 152 4.45 1.98 0.92
N GLU A 153 5.23 0.91 1.00
CA GLU A 153 6.57 0.78 0.41
C GLU A 153 6.76 -0.62 -0.19
N LEU A 154 7.50 -0.70 -1.30
CA LEU A 154 7.90 -1.96 -1.94
C LEU A 154 9.34 -2.32 -1.52
N PRO A 155 9.69 -3.62 -1.40
CA PRO A 155 11.07 -4.05 -1.17
C PRO A 155 12.05 -3.53 -2.24
N ALA A 156 13.28 -3.22 -1.83
CA ALA A 156 14.31 -2.71 -2.74
C ALA A 156 14.83 -3.78 -3.72
N SER A 157 15.07 -5.01 -3.23
CA SER A 157 15.42 -6.18 -4.07
C SER A 157 14.24 -7.15 -4.17
N ILE A 158 13.99 -7.61 -5.39
CA ILE A 158 12.88 -8.49 -5.76
C ILE A 158 13.44 -9.65 -6.58
N LEU A 159 13.23 -10.89 -6.14
CA LEU A 159 13.74 -12.08 -6.80
C LEU A 159 12.61 -12.92 -7.41
N ALA A 160 12.80 -13.44 -8.62
CA ALA A 160 11.90 -14.41 -9.23
C ALA A 160 11.80 -15.69 -8.36
N GLY A 161 10.57 -16.12 -8.07
CA GLY A 161 10.28 -17.26 -7.20
C GLY A 161 10.28 -16.96 -5.69
N PHE A 162 10.31 -15.67 -5.28
CA PHE A 162 10.29 -15.23 -3.89
C PHE A 162 9.12 -14.26 -3.62
N PRO A 163 8.55 -14.24 -2.39
CA PRO A 163 7.40 -13.40 -2.07
C PRO A 163 7.78 -11.93 -1.88
N VAL A 164 7.17 -11.06 -2.69
CA VAL A 164 7.20 -9.61 -2.54
C VAL A 164 6.11 -9.21 -1.55
N CYS A 165 6.54 -8.98 -0.31
CA CYS A 165 5.69 -8.49 0.77
C CYS A 165 5.87 -6.97 0.91
N PRO A 166 4.89 -6.13 0.54
CA PRO A 166 4.97 -4.69 0.74
C PRO A 166 4.86 -4.33 2.22
N LYS A 167 5.61 -3.30 2.65
CA LYS A 167 5.42 -2.70 3.98
C LYS A 167 4.22 -1.76 3.88
N LEU A 168 3.13 -2.12 4.55
CA LEU A 168 1.86 -1.41 4.52
C LEU A 168 1.40 -1.16 5.95
N GLU A 169 1.05 0.08 6.26
CA GLU A 169 0.37 0.48 7.50
C GLU A 169 -0.87 1.28 7.11
N VAL A 170 -2.00 0.96 7.74
CA VAL A 170 -3.28 1.61 7.45
C VAL A 170 -3.86 2.21 8.74
N GLU A 171 -4.25 3.46 8.66
CA GLU A 171 -5.04 4.15 9.68
C GLU A 171 -6.52 4.11 9.26
N PHE A 172 -7.43 3.99 10.22
CA PHE A 172 -8.88 3.90 9.98
C PHE A 172 -9.31 2.79 9.03
N GLY A 173 -8.57 1.68 8.96
CA GLY A 173 -8.87 0.55 8.09
C GLY A 173 -8.21 -0.73 8.56
N ASN A 174 -8.34 -1.79 7.76
CA ASN A 174 -7.77 -3.10 8.03
C ASN A 174 -7.13 -3.65 6.75
N LEU A 175 -5.87 -4.10 6.84
CA LEU A 175 -5.12 -4.64 5.70
C LEU A 175 -5.75 -5.89 5.08
N GLN A 176 -6.64 -6.59 5.80
CA GLN A 176 -7.40 -7.73 5.28
C GLN A 176 -8.58 -7.32 4.39
N ASP A 177 -9.16 -6.12 4.60
CA ASP A 177 -10.26 -5.59 3.80
C ASP A 177 -9.75 -4.80 2.57
N CYS A 178 -8.48 -4.37 2.60
CA CYS A 178 -7.82 -3.62 1.54
C CYS A 178 -7.77 -4.38 0.20
N GLU A 179 -7.84 -3.65 -0.90
CA GLU A 179 -7.75 -4.19 -2.26
C GLU A 179 -6.33 -4.00 -2.81
N PHE A 180 -5.82 -5.02 -3.50
CA PHE A 180 -4.45 -5.06 -4.02
C PHE A 180 -4.42 -5.65 -5.43
N THR A 181 -3.90 -4.89 -6.38
CA THR A 181 -3.68 -5.31 -7.77
C THR A 181 -2.22 -5.10 -8.15
N TRP A 182 -1.59 -6.14 -8.66
CA TRP A 182 -0.21 -6.14 -9.12
C TRP A 182 -0.15 -6.06 -10.64
N PHE A 183 0.79 -5.28 -11.13
CA PHE A 183 1.11 -5.15 -12.55
C PHE A 183 2.61 -5.33 -12.77
N LYS A 184 3.00 -5.75 -13.96
CA LYS A 184 4.39 -5.71 -14.44
C LYS A 184 4.53 -4.72 -15.58
N GLU A 185 5.73 -4.16 -15.69
CA GLU A 185 6.13 -3.29 -16.77
C GLU A 185 6.18 -4.07 -18.09
N ASN A 186 5.47 -3.58 -19.11
CA ASN A 186 5.53 -4.15 -20.45
C ASN A 186 6.89 -3.82 -21.09
N PRO A 187 7.48 -4.74 -21.87
CA PRO A 187 8.66 -4.41 -22.66
C PRO A 187 8.32 -3.26 -23.62
N ALA A 188 9.21 -2.29 -23.75
CA ALA A 188 8.97 -1.13 -24.60
C ALA A 188 8.76 -1.57 -26.06
N ASN A 189 7.55 -1.31 -26.59
CA ASN A 189 7.23 -1.57 -27.99
C ASN A 189 8.18 -0.77 -28.89
N THR A 190 9.03 -1.47 -29.64
CA THR A 190 10.00 -0.88 -30.58
C THR A 190 9.40 -0.50 -31.94
N SER A 191 8.06 -0.46 -32.05
CA SER A 191 7.31 -0.09 -33.25
C SER A 191 6.76 1.34 -33.16
N PRO A 192 7.19 2.28 -34.04
CA PRO A 192 6.77 3.69 -33.97
C PRO A 192 5.36 3.98 -34.51
N GLU A 193 4.58 2.96 -34.91
CA GLU A 193 3.29 3.13 -35.62
C GLU A 193 2.03 3.01 -34.72
N ALA A 194 2.16 2.65 -33.43
CA ALA A 194 1.02 2.42 -32.54
C ALA A 194 0.64 3.64 -31.65
N ALA A 195 1.34 4.76 -31.77
CA ALA A 195 1.34 5.83 -30.75
C ALA A 195 0.08 6.72 -30.68
N GLU A 196 -0.90 6.59 -31.58
CA GLU A 196 -2.01 7.55 -31.71
C GLU A 196 -3.41 7.07 -31.25
N SER A 197 -3.56 5.88 -30.66
CA SER A 197 -4.93 5.35 -30.39
C SER A 197 -5.19 4.47 -29.15
N SER A 198 -4.66 4.82 -27.98
CA SER A 198 -5.20 4.28 -26.71
C SER A 198 -4.94 5.17 -25.48
N GLY A 199 -6.00 5.75 -24.92
CA GLY A 199 -5.99 6.44 -23.62
C GLY A 199 -6.01 5.48 -22.43
N GLN A 200 -5.26 4.38 -22.52
CA GLN A 200 -5.14 3.32 -21.51
C GLN A 200 -3.66 3.19 -21.12
N ASP A 201 -3.37 2.80 -19.89
CA ASP A 201 -2.01 2.70 -19.34
C ASP A 201 -1.28 1.46 -19.90
N ASP A 202 -1.03 1.47 -21.22
CA ASP A 202 -0.53 0.36 -22.05
C ASP A 202 0.92 -0.07 -21.68
N SER A 203 1.52 0.64 -20.73
CA SER A 203 2.84 0.33 -20.14
C SER A 203 2.81 -0.73 -19.04
N TRP A 204 1.62 -1.11 -18.53
CA TRP A 204 1.49 -2.05 -17.41
C TRP A 204 0.47 -3.18 -17.70
N THR A 205 0.89 -4.43 -17.51
CA THR A 205 0.00 -5.61 -17.58
C THR A 205 -0.30 -6.14 -16.18
N GLU A 206 -1.57 -6.41 -15.87
CA GLU A 206 -1.99 -7.01 -14.59
C GLU A 206 -1.46 -8.46 -14.47
N VAL A 207 -0.84 -8.78 -13.32
CA VAL A 207 -0.20 -10.09 -13.06
C VAL A 207 -0.73 -10.80 -11.81
N GLY A 208 -1.60 -10.16 -11.02
CA GLY A 208 -2.24 -10.81 -9.89
C GLY A 208 -2.96 -9.87 -8.93
N CYS A 209 -3.69 -10.47 -8.00
CA CYS A 209 -4.40 -9.78 -6.94
C CYS A 209 -3.98 -10.31 -5.56
N GLY A 210 -4.15 -9.49 -4.53
CA GLY A 210 -3.77 -9.83 -3.15
C GLY A 210 -2.48 -9.15 -2.70
N ARG A 211 -2.24 -9.14 -1.38
CA ARG A 211 -1.19 -8.34 -0.74
C ARG A 211 0.24 -8.78 -1.10
N VAL A 212 0.45 -10.08 -1.34
CA VAL A 212 1.75 -10.66 -1.69
C VAL A 212 1.71 -11.13 -3.14
N HIS A 213 2.77 -10.84 -3.89
CA HIS A 213 2.99 -11.38 -5.23
C HIS A 213 4.29 -12.18 -5.28
N VAL A 214 4.32 -13.26 -6.05
CA VAL A 214 5.51 -14.09 -6.28
C VAL A 214 5.85 -13.98 -7.78
N PRO A 215 6.85 -13.18 -8.16
CA PRO A 215 7.23 -13.02 -9.56
C PRO A 215 7.74 -14.34 -10.14
N SER A 216 7.51 -14.56 -11.43
CA SER A 216 8.02 -15.72 -12.16
C SER A 216 9.33 -15.40 -12.89
N ASN A 217 9.98 -16.42 -13.46
CA ASN A 217 11.15 -16.23 -14.32
C ASN A 217 10.83 -15.45 -15.61
N GLN A 218 9.55 -15.30 -15.99
CA GLN A 218 9.13 -14.48 -17.14
C GLN A 218 9.06 -12.98 -16.82
N ASP A 219 9.21 -12.62 -15.54
CA ASP A 219 9.11 -11.24 -15.05
C ASP A 219 10.49 -10.65 -14.75
N ILE A 220 11.56 -11.45 -14.88
CA ILE A 220 12.96 -11.00 -14.73
C ILE A 220 13.26 -9.87 -15.72
N GLY A 221 13.77 -8.75 -15.19
CA GLY A 221 14.03 -7.53 -15.96
C GLY A 221 12.85 -6.55 -16.04
N CYS A 222 11.62 -6.96 -15.69
CA CYS A 222 10.49 -6.04 -15.55
C CYS A 222 10.49 -5.38 -14.16
N ARG A 223 10.00 -4.14 -14.05
CA ARG A 223 9.56 -3.57 -12.77
C ARG A 223 8.15 -4.01 -12.43
N LEU A 224 7.78 -3.90 -11.16
CA LEU A 224 6.44 -4.20 -10.65
C LEU A 224 5.76 -2.92 -10.17
N LYS A 225 4.44 -2.83 -10.41
CA LYS A 225 3.56 -1.79 -9.85
C LYS A 225 2.51 -2.44 -8.95
N LEU A 226 2.40 -1.98 -7.71
CA LEU A 226 1.31 -2.33 -6.79
C LEU A 226 0.34 -1.15 -6.72
N ARG A 227 -0.91 -1.39 -7.11
CA ARG A 227 -2.04 -0.50 -6.82
C ARG A 227 -2.78 -1.04 -5.60
N CYS A 228 -2.83 -0.25 -4.54
CA CYS A 228 -3.50 -0.63 -3.29
C CYS A 228 -4.59 0.39 -2.93
N ILE A 229 -5.73 -0.09 -2.41
CA ILE A 229 -6.86 0.73 -1.96
C ILE A 229 -7.16 0.40 -0.49
N PRO A 230 -7.01 1.36 0.44
CA PRO A 230 -7.28 1.13 1.85
C PRO A 230 -8.78 1.03 2.11
N LYS A 231 -9.22 0.11 2.99
CA LYS A 231 -10.63 -0.12 3.35
C LYS A 231 -10.80 -0.46 4.84
N ASP A 232 -12.01 -0.29 5.35
CA ASP A 232 -12.48 -0.65 6.71
C ASP A 232 -13.66 -1.66 6.68
N GLY A 233 -13.82 -2.35 5.54
CA GLY A 233 -14.95 -3.23 5.26
C GLY A 233 -16.25 -2.53 4.77
N LYS A 234 -16.35 -1.20 4.86
CA LYS A 234 -17.53 -0.42 4.40
C LYS A 234 -17.18 0.66 3.38
N ASN A 235 -16.17 1.45 3.71
CA ASN A 235 -15.65 2.58 2.97
C ASN A 235 -14.38 2.17 2.20
N SER A 236 -13.93 3.05 1.31
CA SER A 236 -12.64 2.93 0.64
C SER A 236 -12.01 4.30 0.55
N GLY A 237 -10.74 4.38 0.94
CA GLY A 237 -9.95 5.61 0.82
C GLY A 237 -9.33 5.79 -0.56
N LEU A 238 -8.36 6.68 -0.64
CA LEU A 238 -7.66 6.99 -1.89
C LEU A 238 -6.73 5.85 -2.29
N ALA A 239 -6.82 5.43 -3.56
CA ALA A 239 -5.90 4.46 -4.14
C ALA A 239 -4.47 5.02 -4.20
N LYS A 240 -3.49 4.20 -3.84
CA LYS A 240 -2.06 4.52 -3.93
C LYS A 240 -1.39 3.56 -4.91
N GLU A 241 -0.53 4.09 -5.76
CA GLU A 241 0.30 3.30 -6.68
C GLU A 241 1.76 3.37 -6.25
N LEU A 242 2.42 2.22 -6.19
CA LEU A 242 3.83 2.05 -5.85
C LEU A 242 4.51 1.35 -7.02
N VAL A 243 5.67 1.84 -7.45
CA VAL A 243 6.49 1.19 -8.49
C VAL A 243 7.80 0.75 -7.85
N SER A 244 8.28 -0.46 -8.18
CA SER A 244 9.54 -0.97 -7.67
C SER A 244 10.73 -0.13 -8.16
N VAL A 245 11.71 0.08 -7.28
CA VAL A 245 12.93 0.84 -7.62
C VAL A 245 13.80 0.03 -8.59
N GLY A 246 14.04 -1.25 -8.26
CA GLY A 246 14.69 -2.22 -9.13
C GLY A 246 13.69 -3.00 -10.00
N ALA A 247 14.23 -3.68 -11.02
CA ALA A 247 13.53 -4.75 -11.73
C ALA A 247 13.59 -6.07 -10.94
N VAL A 248 12.78 -7.05 -11.32
CA VAL A 248 12.88 -8.42 -10.80
C VAL A 248 14.22 -9.03 -11.24
N GLU A 249 15.00 -9.52 -10.29
CA GLU A 249 16.25 -10.22 -10.53
C GLU A 249 16.04 -11.75 -10.54
N ALA A 250 17.00 -12.49 -11.10
CA ALA A 250 17.01 -13.94 -10.97
C ALA A 250 17.23 -14.33 -9.50
N GLY A 251 16.34 -15.16 -8.95
CA GLY A 251 16.60 -15.81 -7.67
C GLY A 251 17.75 -16.83 -7.76
N PRO A 252 18.26 -17.33 -6.62
CA PRO A 252 19.08 -18.54 -6.62
C PRO A 252 18.35 -19.71 -7.28
N GLY A 253 19.10 -20.76 -7.60
CA GLY A 253 18.52 -22.08 -7.92
C GLY A 253 17.88 -22.73 -6.68
N MET A 254 18.00 -24.05 -6.57
CA MET A 254 17.45 -24.79 -5.41
C MET A 254 17.98 -24.25 -4.08
N CYS A 255 17.09 -23.79 -3.21
CA CYS A 255 17.37 -23.45 -1.82
C CYS A 255 17.25 -24.69 -0.93
N THR A 256 17.98 -24.69 0.19
CA THR A 256 17.97 -25.80 1.17
C THR A 256 16.59 -26.07 1.77
N PHE A 257 15.75 -25.04 1.87
CA PHE A 257 14.38 -25.13 2.37
C PHE A 257 13.36 -25.65 1.36
N ASP A 258 13.63 -25.63 0.05
CA ASP A 258 12.63 -26.08 -0.95
C ASP A 258 12.26 -27.56 -0.75
N ASN A 259 13.25 -28.41 -0.45
CA ASN A 259 13.03 -29.82 -0.09
C ASN A 259 12.29 -29.99 1.25
N ARG A 260 12.42 -29.02 2.17
CA ARG A 260 11.76 -29.04 3.49
C ARG A 260 10.30 -28.58 3.36
N HIS A 261 10.01 -27.65 2.45
CA HIS A 261 8.65 -27.17 2.15
C HIS A 261 7.72 -28.27 1.62
N ALA A 262 8.26 -29.31 0.98
CA ALA A 262 7.51 -30.50 0.60
C ALA A 262 6.80 -31.21 1.79
N TYR A 263 7.30 -31.03 3.02
CA TYR A 263 6.70 -31.58 4.24
C TYR A 263 5.72 -30.62 4.93
N THR A 264 5.62 -29.37 4.47
CA THR A 264 4.86 -28.30 5.12
C THR A 264 3.85 -27.60 4.20
N VAL A 265 3.54 -28.19 3.05
CA VAL A 265 2.59 -27.69 2.03
C VAL A 265 1.24 -27.23 2.60
N LYS A 266 0.78 -27.85 3.70
CA LYS A 266 -0.43 -27.44 4.43
C LYS A 266 -0.09 -26.98 5.84
N GLU A 267 -0.90 -26.05 6.35
CA GLU A 267 -1.02 -25.76 7.78
C GLU A 267 -1.33 -27.04 8.57
N ALA A 268 -0.88 -27.12 9.83
CA ALA A 268 -1.28 -28.23 10.69
C ALA A 268 -2.78 -28.11 11.05
N GLU A 269 -3.52 -29.22 11.10
CA GLU A 269 -4.90 -29.21 11.59
C GLU A 269 -4.93 -29.31 13.12
N TRP A 270 -5.81 -28.58 13.78
CA TRP A 270 -5.98 -28.66 15.24
C TRP A 270 -6.37 -30.09 15.66
N PRO A 271 -5.79 -30.68 16.71
CA PRO A 271 -4.96 -30.08 17.76
C PRO A 271 -3.44 -30.05 17.50
N ALA A 272 -2.97 -30.36 16.28
CA ALA A 272 -1.55 -30.28 15.98
C ALA A 272 -1.08 -28.81 15.84
N VAL A 273 0.11 -28.55 16.39
CA VAL A 273 0.77 -27.24 16.38
C VAL A 273 2.15 -27.40 15.74
N ARG A 274 2.41 -26.70 14.64
CA ARG A 274 3.73 -26.65 14.00
C ARG A 274 4.56 -25.52 14.61
N VAL A 275 5.61 -25.89 15.34
CA VAL A 275 6.54 -24.96 16.00
C VAL A 275 7.86 -24.91 15.23
N MET A 276 8.42 -23.71 15.10
CA MET A 276 9.76 -23.47 14.54
C MET A 276 10.63 -22.72 15.55
N SER A 277 11.92 -23.05 15.59
CA SER A 277 12.96 -22.18 16.13
C SER A 277 14.02 -21.93 15.05
N TYR A 278 14.42 -20.68 14.82
CA TYR A 278 15.44 -20.34 13.83
C TYR A 278 16.25 -19.08 14.20
N ASN A 279 17.57 -19.22 14.31
CA ASN A 279 18.49 -18.09 14.35
C ASN A 279 18.74 -17.59 12.91
N ILE A 280 18.40 -16.33 12.63
CA ILE A 280 18.38 -15.78 11.27
C ILE A 280 19.63 -14.95 10.90
N LEU A 281 20.64 -14.92 11.79
CA LEU A 281 21.88 -14.15 11.68
C LEU A 281 21.66 -12.62 11.57
N ALA A 282 21.97 -11.89 12.64
CA ALA A 282 21.77 -10.44 12.67
C ALA A 282 22.71 -9.72 11.69
N ASP A 283 22.22 -8.70 11.00
CA ASP A 283 23.00 -8.00 9.98
C ASP A 283 24.20 -7.25 10.56
N ILE A 284 24.05 -6.73 11.78
CA ILE A 284 25.15 -6.10 12.52
C ILE A 284 26.35 -7.04 12.71
N TYR A 285 26.13 -8.36 12.75
CA TYR A 285 27.19 -9.35 12.80
C TYR A 285 27.63 -9.76 11.39
N ALA A 286 26.70 -10.03 10.47
CA ALA A 286 26.98 -10.45 9.10
C ALA A 286 27.83 -9.44 8.30
N GLN A 287 27.62 -8.14 8.50
CA GLN A 287 28.28 -7.08 7.73
C GLN A 287 29.73 -6.77 8.13
N THR A 288 30.23 -7.35 9.23
CA THR A 288 31.61 -7.05 9.70
C THR A 288 32.68 -7.63 8.77
N GLU A 289 33.85 -7.00 8.71
CA GLU A 289 35.01 -7.51 7.97
C GLU A 289 35.47 -8.89 8.50
N LEU A 290 35.30 -9.15 9.81
CA LEU A 290 35.55 -10.47 10.39
C LEU A 290 34.60 -11.52 9.81
N SER A 291 33.30 -11.20 9.73
CA SER A 291 32.30 -12.10 9.15
C SER A 291 32.56 -12.36 7.67
N LYS A 292 32.81 -11.31 6.88
CA LYS A 292 33.04 -11.41 5.43
C LYS A 292 34.32 -12.17 5.08
N ASN A 293 35.43 -11.88 5.77
CA ASN A 293 36.76 -12.37 5.38
C ASN A 293 37.24 -13.57 6.20
N VAL A 294 36.64 -13.91 7.35
CA VAL A 294 37.11 -14.98 8.25
C VAL A 294 36.02 -16.01 8.59
N LEU A 295 34.80 -15.59 8.95
CA LEU A 295 33.72 -16.54 9.33
C LEU A 295 33.02 -17.15 8.10
N TYR A 296 32.77 -16.34 7.08
CA TYR A 296 32.02 -16.70 5.88
C TYR A 296 32.78 -16.44 4.54
N PRO A 297 34.10 -16.66 4.42
CA PRO A 297 34.86 -16.33 3.20
C PRO A 297 34.47 -17.18 1.98
N TYR A 298 33.75 -18.28 2.21
CA TYR A 298 33.16 -19.14 1.18
C TYR A 298 31.78 -18.65 0.70
N CYS A 299 31.16 -17.67 1.36
CA CYS A 299 29.87 -17.11 0.99
C CYS A 299 30.06 -15.96 0.00
N ALA A 300 29.27 -15.93 -1.07
CA ALA A 300 29.33 -14.84 -2.03
C ALA A 300 28.94 -13.50 -1.36
N PRO A 301 29.68 -12.39 -1.54
CA PRO A 301 29.42 -11.15 -0.79
C PRO A 301 28.02 -10.56 -0.96
N TYR A 302 27.36 -10.79 -2.10
CA TYR A 302 25.96 -10.39 -2.31
C TYR A 302 24.98 -11.24 -1.47
N ALA A 303 25.29 -12.51 -1.22
CA ALA A 303 24.43 -13.42 -0.48
C ALA A 303 24.47 -13.19 1.04
N LEU A 304 25.47 -12.44 1.54
CA LEU A 304 25.51 -11.92 2.91
C LEU A 304 24.68 -10.65 3.10
N GLN A 305 24.34 -9.92 2.02
CA GLN A 305 23.60 -8.66 2.12
C GLN A 305 22.19 -8.88 2.67
N LEU A 306 21.74 -7.94 3.52
CA LEU A 306 20.48 -8.07 4.25
C LEU A 306 19.30 -8.34 3.32
N ASP A 307 19.12 -7.54 2.27
CA ASP A 307 17.96 -7.64 1.36
C ASP A 307 17.86 -9.02 0.69
N TYR A 308 19.01 -9.57 0.27
CA TYR A 308 19.07 -10.92 -0.28
C TYR A 308 18.70 -11.97 0.77
N ARG A 309 19.31 -11.91 1.96
CA ARG A 309 18.99 -12.83 3.07
C ARG A 309 17.52 -12.73 3.48
N GLN A 310 16.95 -11.53 3.55
CA GLN A 310 15.55 -11.31 3.89
C GLN A 310 14.60 -11.92 2.86
N ASN A 311 14.92 -11.86 1.56
CA ASN A 311 14.12 -12.55 0.54
C ASN A 311 14.11 -14.07 0.77
N LEU A 312 15.27 -14.68 1.04
CA LEU A 312 15.36 -16.11 1.38
C LEU A 312 14.61 -16.46 2.67
N ILE A 313 14.84 -15.70 3.75
CA ILE A 313 14.18 -15.92 5.05
C ILE A 313 12.66 -15.79 4.93
N LYS A 314 12.13 -14.77 4.25
CA LYS A 314 10.68 -14.62 4.04
C LYS A 314 10.07 -15.82 3.30
N LYS A 315 10.70 -16.28 2.22
CA LYS A 315 10.27 -17.48 1.49
C LYS A 315 10.32 -18.72 2.38
N GLU A 316 11.43 -18.91 3.09
CA GLU A 316 11.63 -20.03 4.00
C GLU A 316 10.54 -20.07 5.08
N LEU A 317 10.35 -19.00 5.85
CA LEU A 317 9.38 -18.92 6.94
C LEU A 317 7.94 -19.12 6.45
N ALA A 318 7.56 -18.49 5.34
CA ALA A 318 6.21 -18.61 4.77
C ALA A 318 5.89 -20.04 4.32
N GLY A 319 6.79 -20.69 3.57
CA GLY A 319 6.55 -22.04 3.05
C GLY A 319 6.49 -23.13 4.14
N TYR A 320 6.90 -22.83 5.37
CA TYR A 320 6.72 -23.75 6.50
C TYR A 320 5.31 -23.80 7.07
N ASN A 321 4.43 -22.83 6.77
CA ASN A 321 3.04 -22.80 7.27
C ASN A 321 2.97 -23.10 8.78
N SER A 322 3.89 -22.52 9.55
CA SER A 322 4.01 -22.74 10.99
C SER A 322 2.90 -22.03 11.76
N ASP A 323 2.64 -22.50 12.97
CA ASP A 323 1.69 -21.92 13.90
C ASP A 323 2.37 -21.05 14.96
N ILE A 324 3.59 -21.42 15.34
CA ILE A 324 4.47 -20.66 16.24
C ILE A 324 5.86 -20.61 15.62
N ILE A 325 6.45 -19.43 15.54
CA ILE A 325 7.80 -19.20 15.01
C ILE A 325 8.61 -18.40 16.04
N CYS A 326 9.65 -19.00 16.60
CA CYS A 326 10.58 -18.36 17.53
C CYS A 326 11.89 -18.05 16.80
N LEU A 327 12.23 -16.76 16.67
CA LEU A 327 13.43 -16.30 15.98
C LEU A 327 14.46 -15.72 16.95
N GLN A 328 15.74 -15.91 16.62
CA GLN A 328 16.88 -15.33 17.33
C GLN A 328 17.75 -14.52 16.35
N GLU A 329 18.52 -13.57 16.88
CA GLU A 329 19.35 -12.66 16.07
C GLU A 329 18.52 -11.82 15.08
N VAL A 330 17.41 -11.26 15.59
CA VAL A 330 16.53 -10.40 14.82
C VAL A 330 16.88 -8.94 15.08
N ASP A 331 17.42 -8.23 14.10
CA ASP A 331 17.60 -6.78 14.17
C ASP A 331 16.24 -6.08 14.31
N LYS A 332 16.17 -4.96 15.04
CA LYS A 332 14.88 -4.24 15.25
C LYS A 332 14.22 -3.81 13.93
N GLY A 333 15.01 -3.31 12.97
CA GLY A 333 14.51 -2.95 11.63
C GLY A 333 14.02 -4.17 10.84
N VAL A 334 14.74 -5.30 10.94
CA VAL A 334 14.30 -6.57 10.32
C VAL A 334 12.95 -7.02 10.86
N PHE A 335 12.71 -6.90 12.16
CA PHE A 335 11.40 -7.20 12.75
C PHE A 335 10.29 -6.28 12.21
N THR A 336 10.48 -4.95 12.30
CA THR A 336 9.44 -3.97 11.97
C THR A 336 9.18 -3.84 10.48
N ASP A 337 10.24 -3.83 9.66
CA ASP A 337 10.18 -3.41 8.26
C ASP A 337 10.09 -4.59 7.28
N SER A 338 10.53 -5.79 7.68
CA SER A 338 10.56 -6.99 6.81
C SER A 338 9.68 -8.14 7.33
N LEU A 339 9.95 -8.63 8.56
CA LEU A 339 9.30 -9.84 9.07
C LEU A 339 7.84 -9.61 9.45
N THR A 340 7.51 -8.52 10.14
CA THR A 340 6.13 -8.23 10.53
C THR A 340 5.22 -8.02 9.32
N PRO A 341 5.55 -7.17 8.33
CA PRO A 341 4.70 -6.99 7.15
C PRO A 341 4.55 -8.26 6.31
N ALA A 342 5.56 -9.14 6.29
CA ALA A 342 5.52 -10.41 5.58
C ALA A 342 4.65 -11.44 6.32
N LEU A 343 4.91 -11.71 7.60
CA LEU A 343 4.21 -12.78 8.34
C LEU A 343 2.76 -12.42 8.68
N ASP A 344 2.44 -11.13 8.86
CA ASP A 344 1.06 -10.64 8.95
C ASP A 344 0.26 -10.96 7.67
N ALA A 345 0.88 -10.85 6.49
CA ALA A 345 0.26 -11.25 5.23
C ALA A 345 0.03 -12.77 5.09
N PHE A 346 0.71 -13.59 5.91
CA PHE A 346 0.48 -15.04 6.06
C PHE A 346 -0.35 -15.39 7.31
N GLY A 347 -0.94 -14.40 7.99
CA GLY A 347 -1.87 -14.60 9.11
C GLY A 347 -1.23 -14.79 10.48
N LEU A 348 0.04 -14.42 10.66
CA LEU A 348 0.72 -14.46 11.96
C LEU A 348 0.93 -13.06 12.54
N ASP A 349 0.58 -12.88 13.82
CA ASP A 349 1.00 -11.72 14.60
C ASP A 349 2.37 -11.96 15.23
N GLY A 350 3.10 -10.89 15.58
CA GLY A 350 4.45 -10.96 16.11
C GLY A 350 4.67 -10.09 17.34
N VAL A 351 5.50 -10.59 18.27
CA VAL A 351 6.06 -9.79 19.38
C VAL A 351 7.58 -9.82 19.32
N PHE A 352 8.22 -8.70 19.68
CA PHE A 352 9.68 -8.54 19.66
C PHE A 352 10.20 -8.10 21.04
N ARG A 353 11.32 -8.70 21.46
CA ARG A 353 12.06 -8.31 22.66
C ARG A 353 13.53 -8.16 22.33
N ILE A 354 14.01 -6.92 22.34
CA ILE A 354 15.45 -6.62 22.22
C ILE A 354 16.22 -7.21 23.42
N LYS A 355 17.42 -7.74 23.17
CA LYS A 355 18.31 -8.18 24.26
C LYS A 355 19.00 -6.97 24.88
N GLU A 356 19.17 -7.00 26.20
CA GLU A 356 19.84 -5.90 26.91
C GLU A 356 21.28 -5.72 26.40
N LYS A 357 21.66 -4.46 26.13
CA LYS A 357 23.00 -4.07 25.65
C LYS A 357 23.40 -4.66 24.28
N GLN A 358 22.43 -5.15 23.50
CA GLN A 358 22.65 -5.67 22.15
C GLN A 358 21.74 -4.96 21.14
N HIS A 359 22.07 -5.09 19.86
CA HIS A 359 21.35 -4.45 18.75
C HIS A 359 20.30 -5.37 18.08
N GLU A 360 20.34 -6.66 18.42
CA GLU A 360 19.38 -7.69 18.01
C GLU A 360 18.53 -8.18 19.18
N GLY A 361 17.49 -8.93 18.85
CA GLY A 361 16.55 -9.48 19.82
C GLY A 361 15.95 -10.82 19.42
N LEU A 362 14.96 -11.20 20.21
CA LEU A 362 14.11 -12.36 19.99
C LEU A 362 12.78 -11.90 19.41
N ALA A 363 12.25 -12.64 18.43
CA ALA A 363 10.89 -12.43 17.93
C ALA A 363 10.08 -13.72 18.06
N THR A 364 8.82 -13.62 18.47
CA THR A 364 7.89 -14.74 18.49
C THR A 364 6.67 -14.37 17.64
N PHE A 365 6.41 -15.15 16.59
CA PHE A 365 5.20 -15.03 15.79
C PHE A 365 4.24 -16.18 16.08
N TYR A 366 2.94 -15.89 16.05
CA TYR A 366 1.88 -16.86 16.30
C TYR A 366 0.70 -16.68 15.33
N ARG A 367 0.12 -17.79 14.86
CA ARG A 367 -0.96 -17.80 13.89
C ARG A 367 -2.29 -17.34 14.51
N ARG A 368 -2.84 -16.22 14.03
CA ARG A 368 -4.07 -15.58 14.55
C ARG A 368 -5.30 -16.50 14.58
N SER A 369 -5.40 -17.44 13.64
CA SER A 369 -6.53 -18.39 13.58
C SER A 369 -6.49 -19.48 14.66
N LYS A 370 -5.40 -19.58 15.45
CA LYS A 370 -5.22 -20.59 16.51
C LYS A 370 -4.85 -20.01 17.86
N PHE A 371 -4.12 -18.88 17.87
CA PHE A 371 -3.54 -18.31 19.08
C PHE A 371 -3.80 -16.81 19.16
N GLN A 372 -3.99 -16.33 20.40
CA GLN A 372 -4.01 -14.93 20.77
C GLN A 372 -2.99 -14.74 21.89
N ALA A 373 -2.22 -13.65 21.86
CA ALA A 373 -1.37 -13.31 23.00
C ALA A 373 -2.24 -12.94 24.21
N ALA A 374 -2.03 -13.62 25.33
CA ALA A 374 -2.51 -13.13 26.62
C ALA A 374 -1.61 -11.97 27.08
N GLU A 375 -2.21 -10.89 27.59
CA GLU A 375 -1.42 -9.86 28.26
C GLU A 375 -0.76 -10.44 29.52
N PRO A 376 0.48 -10.04 29.85
CA PRO A 376 1.12 -10.43 31.10
C PRO A 376 0.38 -9.79 32.27
N SER A 377 -0.11 -10.64 33.18
CA SER A 377 -0.73 -10.27 34.47
C SER A 377 0.24 -9.63 35.45
#